data_AF-A0A2M9P818-F1
#
_entry.id   AF-A0A2M9P818-F1
#
_cell.length_a   1.000
_cell.length_b   1.000
_cell.length_c   1.000
_cell.angle_alpha   90.00
_cell.angle_beta   90.00
_cell.angle_gamma   90.00
#
_symmetry.space_group_name_H-M   'P 1'
#
loop_
_entity.id
_entity.type
_entity.pdbx_description
1 polymer ?
#
loop_
_entity_poly.entity_id
_entity_poly.type
_entity_poly.pdbx_seq_one_letter_code
_entity_poly.pdbx_strand_id
1 'polypeptide(L)'
;MKQISQSTGGAANVRPKASADAPADKWRILDLLTGCAESFGIGHRELNVLRALLSFLPERIIAAGTAVVFPSNATLSDRLNGLPESTLRRHLARLVASGLVGRCDSPNRKRYARRNRSGGLLRAFGFDLAPLATAATAIEAAAERAEAARAEIAVLRENLALLRSDLLTAAAEDHDLAEAARRMLRRHASPQDLRALAEKL
;
A
#
# COMPACT_ATOMS: atom_id res chain seq x y z
N MET A 1 62.29 -1.91 16.38
CA MET A 1 61.43 -1.12 15.48
C MET A 1 60.17 -1.94 15.21
N LYS A 2 59.00 -1.40 15.58
CA LYS A 2 57.73 -2.12 15.72
C LYS A 2 57.02 -2.31 14.37
N GLN A 3 56.30 -3.43 14.31
CA GLN A 3 55.51 -3.97 13.21
C GLN A 3 54.46 -2.99 12.65
N ILE A 4 54.31 -3.00 11.32
CA ILE A 4 53.21 -2.35 10.60
C ILE A 4 52.13 -3.42 10.39
N SER A 5 51.08 -3.37 11.22
CA SER A 5 49.86 -4.14 11.03
C SER A 5 49.01 -3.46 9.97
N GLN A 6 48.81 -4.12 8.82
CA GLN A 6 47.72 -3.78 7.89
C GLN A 6 46.45 -4.49 8.36
N SER A 7 45.52 -3.69 8.90
CA SER A 7 44.16 -4.09 9.24
C SER A 7 43.26 -3.79 8.03
N THR A 8 43.04 -4.80 7.18
CA THR A 8 42.08 -4.71 6.08
C THR A 8 40.66 -4.62 6.65
N GLY A 9 39.97 -3.55 6.27
CA GLY A 9 38.64 -3.17 6.72
C GLY A 9 37.60 -4.27 6.51
N GLY A 10 36.90 -4.61 7.61
CA GLY A 10 35.64 -5.32 7.56
C GLY A 10 34.60 -4.40 6.92
N ALA A 11 34.08 -4.82 5.76
CA ALA A 11 32.87 -4.28 5.19
C ALA A 11 31.71 -4.53 6.17
N ALA A 12 31.46 -3.57 7.04
CA ALA A 12 30.26 -3.52 7.84
C ALA A 12 29.09 -3.39 6.86
N ASN A 13 28.41 -4.51 6.65
CA ASN A 13 27.14 -4.60 5.96
C ASN A 13 26.14 -3.69 6.70
N VAL A 14 25.99 -2.45 6.24
CA VAL A 14 25.01 -1.49 6.76
C VAL A 14 23.65 -2.00 6.33
N ARG A 15 23.09 -2.91 7.11
CA ARG A 15 21.65 -3.11 7.16
C ARG A 15 21.04 -1.76 7.53
N PRO A 16 20.07 -1.23 6.77
CA PRO A 16 19.34 -0.06 7.23
C PRO A 16 18.67 -0.44 8.55
N LYS A 17 19.13 0.22 9.63
CA LYS A 17 18.55 0.12 10.95
C LYS A 17 17.14 0.70 10.85
N ALA A 18 16.14 -0.17 10.78
CA ALA A 18 14.75 0.22 10.93
C ALA A 18 14.63 1.10 12.18
N SER A 19 14.19 2.34 12.02
CA SER A 19 13.86 3.22 13.12
C SER A 19 12.57 2.70 13.76
N ALA A 20 12.72 1.84 14.76
CA ALA A 20 11.63 1.26 15.54
C ALA A 20 10.84 2.28 16.39
N ASP A 21 11.20 3.57 16.36
CA ASP A 21 10.64 4.61 17.23
C ASP A 21 9.85 5.71 16.50
N ALA A 22 9.68 5.62 15.18
CA ALA A 22 8.75 6.54 14.50
C ALA A 22 7.31 6.11 14.85
N PRO A 23 6.51 6.98 15.49
CA PRO A 23 5.16 6.60 15.86
C PRO A 23 4.34 6.32 14.59
N ALA A 24 3.72 5.14 14.51
CA ALA A 24 2.95 4.68 13.36
C ALA A 24 1.70 5.55 13.14
N ASP A 25 1.84 6.66 12.41
CA ASP A 25 0.75 7.56 12.06
C ASP A 25 -0.20 6.87 11.06
N LYS A 26 -1.46 6.70 11.48
CA LYS A 26 -2.49 6.01 10.71
C LYS A 26 -2.73 6.61 9.33
N TRP A 27 -2.63 7.94 9.19
CA TRP A 27 -2.86 8.62 7.92
C TRP A 27 -1.65 8.50 7.00
N ARG A 28 -0.44 8.59 7.56
CA ARG A 28 0.79 8.34 6.81
C ARG A 28 0.83 6.94 6.23
N ILE A 29 0.47 5.93 7.03
CA ILE A 29 0.40 4.53 6.58
C ILE A 29 -0.64 4.38 5.46
N LEU A 30 -1.81 4.99 5.61
CA LEU A 30 -2.85 4.94 4.59
C LEU A 30 -2.42 5.58 3.26
N ASP A 31 -1.71 6.71 3.33
CA ASP A 31 -1.20 7.39 2.15
C ASP A 31 -0.13 6.56 1.43
N LEU A 32 0.80 5.95 2.18
CA LEU A 32 1.79 5.03 1.63
C LEU A 32 1.12 3.81 0.98
N LEU A 33 0.15 3.20 1.66
CA LEU A 33 -0.65 2.09 1.14
C LEU A 33 -1.40 2.47 -0.14
N THR A 34 -1.85 3.71 -0.28
CA THR A 34 -2.52 4.16 -1.51
C THR A 34 -1.57 4.06 -2.72
N GLY A 35 -0.27 4.27 -2.50
CA GLY A 35 0.76 4.14 -3.54
C GLY A 35 1.25 2.70 -3.79
N CYS A 36 1.02 1.74 -2.89
CA CYS A 36 1.55 0.39 -2.98
C CYS A 36 0.54 -0.74 -2.71
N ALA A 37 -0.76 -0.44 -2.72
CA ALA A 37 -1.86 -1.34 -2.37
C ALA A 37 -1.82 -2.72 -3.05
N GLU A 38 -1.44 -2.75 -4.32
CA GLU A 38 -1.32 -3.99 -5.10
C GLU A 38 -0.30 -4.96 -4.50
N SER A 39 0.78 -4.44 -3.90
CA SER A 39 1.80 -5.24 -3.20
C SER A 39 1.24 -5.99 -1.98
N PHE A 40 0.09 -5.54 -1.47
CA PHE A 40 -0.61 -6.12 -0.33
C PHE A 40 -1.92 -6.82 -0.74
N GLY A 41 -2.17 -7.02 -2.04
CA GLY A 41 -3.37 -7.72 -2.54
C GLY A 41 -4.70 -6.97 -2.32
N ILE A 42 -4.63 -5.67 -2.01
CA ILE A 42 -5.79 -4.82 -1.76
C ILE A 42 -5.96 -3.79 -2.87
N GLY A 43 -7.18 -3.33 -3.09
CA GLY A 43 -7.49 -2.29 -4.07
C GLY A 43 -8.10 -1.05 -3.42
N HIS A 44 -8.51 -0.10 -4.27
CA HIS A 44 -9.08 1.16 -3.84
C HIS A 44 -10.31 1.00 -2.93
N ARG A 45 -11.14 -0.02 -3.16
CA ARG A 45 -12.33 -0.28 -2.33
C ARG A 45 -11.96 -0.71 -0.93
N GLU A 46 -10.96 -1.58 -0.78
CA GLU A 46 -10.43 -2.00 0.52
C GLU A 46 -9.74 -0.83 1.24
N LEU A 47 -9.00 0.02 0.53
CA LEU A 47 -8.41 1.24 1.11
C LEU A 47 -9.47 2.19 1.67
N ASN A 48 -10.61 2.33 1.01
CA ASN A 48 -11.71 3.17 1.52
C ASN A 48 -12.32 2.59 2.81
N VAL A 49 -12.48 1.26 2.87
CA VAL A 49 -12.92 0.60 4.11
C VAL A 49 -11.88 0.76 5.22
N LEU A 50 -10.59 0.63 4.90
CA LEU A 50 -9.50 0.86 5.85
C LEU A 50 -9.51 2.30 6.38
N ARG A 51 -9.67 3.29 5.50
CA ARG A 51 -9.82 4.71 5.86
C ARG A 51 -10.96 4.92 6.87
N ALA A 52 -12.11 4.28 6.61
CA ALA A 52 -13.24 4.37 7.51
C ALA A 52 -12.93 3.74 8.88
N LEU A 53 -12.29 2.56 8.92
CA LEU A 53 -11.85 1.91 10.16
C LEU A 53 -10.88 2.80 10.96
N LEU A 54 -9.86 3.37 10.31
CA LEU A 54 -8.89 4.28 10.94
C LEU A 54 -9.54 5.56 11.51
N SER A 55 -10.67 5.98 10.94
CA SER A 55 -11.42 7.13 11.44
C SER A 55 -12.13 6.87 12.78
N PHE A 56 -12.28 5.61 13.20
CA PHE A 56 -12.80 5.24 14.52
C PHE A 56 -11.72 5.14 15.59
N LEU A 57 -10.43 5.20 15.23
CA LEU A 57 -9.36 5.36 16.20
C LEU A 57 -9.33 6.82 16.68
N PRO A 58 -9.40 7.09 18.00
CA PRO A 58 -9.30 8.46 18.50
C PRO A 58 -7.89 9.01 18.29
N GLU A 59 -6.88 8.19 18.59
CA GLU A 59 -5.48 8.57 18.46
C GLU A 59 -5.03 8.57 17.01
N ARG A 60 -4.08 9.46 16.71
CA ARG A 60 -3.42 9.53 15.40
C ARG A 60 -2.37 8.43 15.24
N ILE A 61 -1.74 8.04 16.34
CA ILE A 61 -0.70 7.01 16.37
C ILE A 61 -1.33 5.66 16.69
N ILE A 62 -1.00 4.66 15.88
CA ILE A 62 -1.39 3.27 16.10
C ILE A 62 -0.42 2.66 17.11
N ALA A 63 -0.81 2.63 18.38
CA ALA A 63 -0.04 1.97 19.43
C ALA A 63 -0.40 0.47 19.52
N ALA A 64 0.59 -0.35 19.91
CA ALA A 64 0.37 -1.77 20.15
C ALA A 64 -0.65 -1.97 21.28
N GLY A 65 -1.67 -2.80 21.03
CA GLY A 65 -2.67 -3.19 22.04
C GLY A 65 -3.85 -2.23 22.24
N THR A 66 -3.86 -1.02 21.66
CA THR A 66 -5.01 -0.08 21.75
C THR A 66 -5.70 0.17 20.40
N ALA A 67 -5.26 -0.51 19.35
CA ALA A 67 -5.70 -0.28 17.98
C ALA A 67 -6.98 -1.06 17.56
N VAL A 68 -7.76 -1.55 18.53
CA VAL A 68 -8.98 -2.33 18.23
C VAL A 68 -10.20 -1.42 18.16
N VAL A 69 -10.89 -1.44 17.01
CA VAL A 69 -12.11 -0.66 16.76
C VAL A 69 -13.32 -1.57 16.64
N PHE A 70 -14.48 -1.08 17.08
CA PHE A 70 -15.73 -1.84 17.15
C PHE A 70 -16.93 -1.16 16.46
N PRO A 71 -16.80 -0.59 15.25
CA PRO A 71 -17.94 -0.01 14.56
C PRO A 71 -18.94 -1.11 14.16
N SER A 72 -20.23 -0.83 14.28
CA SER A 72 -21.26 -1.71 13.71
C SER A 72 -21.18 -1.68 12.18
N ASN A 73 -21.60 -2.77 11.51
CA ASN A 73 -21.64 -2.79 10.04
C ASN A 73 -22.51 -1.66 9.47
N ALA A 74 -23.60 -1.29 10.15
CA ALA A 74 -24.45 -0.17 9.77
C ALA A 74 -23.68 1.16 9.86
N THR A 75 -23.01 1.43 10.99
CA THR A 75 -22.19 2.64 11.18
C THR A 75 -21.07 2.74 10.14
N LEU A 76 -20.42 1.62 9.83
CA LEU A 76 -19.35 1.58 8.84
C LEU A 76 -19.89 1.76 7.42
N SER A 77 -21.06 1.19 7.11
CA SER A 77 -21.80 1.41 5.86
C SER A 77 -22.16 2.88 5.66
N ASP A 78 -22.72 3.53 6.68
CA ASP A 78 -23.09 4.95 6.64
C ASP A 78 -21.88 5.84 6.39
N ARG A 79 -20.76 5.54 7.08
CA ARG A 79 -19.47 6.23 6.87
C ARG A 79 -18.91 6.04 5.46
N LEU A 80 -19.30 4.97 4.77
CA LEU A 80 -18.92 4.62 3.41
C LEU A 80 -20.02 4.98 2.38
N ASN A 81 -20.85 5.98 2.70
CA ASN A 81 -21.94 6.47 1.84
C ASN A 81 -22.98 5.41 1.49
N GLY A 82 -23.38 4.59 2.47
CA GLY A 82 -24.42 3.57 2.30
C GLY A 82 -23.94 2.31 1.57
N LEU A 83 -22.66 1.94 1.74
CA LEU A 83 -22.10 0.75 1.11
C LEU A 83 -22.85 -0.52 1.58
N PRO A 84 -23.42 -1.33 0.68
CA PRO A 84 -24.19 -2.52 1.07
C PRO A 84 -23.39 -3.45 2.00
N GLU A 85 -24.05 -3.97 3.03
CA GLU A 85 -23.39 -4.79 4.06
C GLU A 85 -22.69 -6.04 3.47
N SER A 86 -23.27 -6.66 2.44
CA SER A 86 -22.66 -7.80 1.74
C SER A 86 -21.33 -7.43 1.11
N THR A 87 -21.27 -6.27 0.45
CA THR A 87 -20.07 -5.70 -0.17
C THR A 87 -19.05 -5.29 0.88
N LEU A 88 -19.49 -4.63 1.95
CA LEU A 88 -18.64 -4.25 3.07
C LEU A 88 -17.97 -5.48 3.70
N ARG A 89 -18.73 -6.53 4.00
CA ARG A 89 -18.21 -7.79 4.56
C ARG A 89 -17.18 -8.46 3.65
N ARG A 90 -17.39 -8.43 2.33
CA ARG A 90 -16.42 -8.93 1.35
C ARG A 90 -15.11 -8.14 1.41
N HIS A 91 -15.16 -6.82 1.46
CA HIS A 91 -13.96 -5.98 1.53
C HIS A 91 -13.23 -6.14 2.87
N LEU A 92 -13.96 -6.24 3.98
CA LEU A 92 -13.38 -6.55 5.29
C LEU A 92 -12.68 -7.91 5.29
N ALA A 93 -13.28 -8.93 4.68
CA ALA A 93 -12.64 -10.24 4.55
C ALA A 93 -11.33 -10.18 3.75
N ARG A 94 -11.26 -9.35 2.70
CA ARG A 94 -10.02 -9.12 1.93
C ARG A 94 -8.95 -8.39 2.74
N LEU A 95 -9.32 -7.38 3.52
CA LEU A 95 -8.41 -6.68 4.43
C LEU A 95 -7.86 -7.60 5.53
N VAL A 96 -8.68 -8.52 6.03
CA VAL A 96 -8.23 -9.53 7.00
C VAL A 96 -7.31 -10.55 6.34
N ALA A 97 -7.64 -10.99 5.13
CA ALA A 97 -6.82 -11.92 4.37
C ALA A 97 -5.46 -11.35 3.97
N SER A 98 -5.33 -10.02 3.80
CA SER A 98 -4.03 -9.39 3.53
C SER A 98 -3.15 -9.27 4.78
N GLY A 99 -3.68 -9.56 5.97
CA GLY A 99 -2.95 -9.43 7.23
C GLY A 99 -2.76 -7.99 7.71
N LEU A 100 -3.25 -6.98 6.97
CA LEU A 100 -3.21 -5.58 7.37
C LEU A 100 -4.21 -5.25 8.48
N VAL A 101 -5.27 -6.05 8.60
CA VAL A 101 -6.28 -5.91 9.65
C VAL A 101 -6.47 -7.26 10.35
N GLY A 102 -6.32 -7.28 11.67
CA GLY A 102 -6.63 -8.43 12.48
C GLY A 102 -8.13 -8.53 12.74
N ARG A 103 -8.65 -9.75 12.84
CA ARG A 103 -10.03 -9.98 13.27
C ARG A 103 -10.03 -10.62 14.65
N CYS A 104 -10.57 -9.89 15.63
CA CYS A 104 -10.76 -10.42 16.97
C CYS A 104 -12.07 -11.21 17.01
N ASP A 105 -12.01 -12.48 16.61
CA ASP A 105 -13.14 -13.40 16.70
C ASP A 105 -13.22 -14.01 18.12
N SER A 106 -14.43 -14.08 18.69
CA SER A 106 -14.65 -14.83 19.93
C SER A 106 -14.67 -16.34 19.66
N PRO A 107 -14.24 -17.18 20.63
CA PRO A 107 -14.07 -18.62 20.45
C PRO A 107 -15.31 -19.43 20.08
N ASN A 108 -16.54 -18.89 20.12
CA ASN A 108 -17.74 -19.74 20.19
C ASN A 108 -18.89 -19.40 19.21
N ARG A 109 -18.57 -19.13 17.93
CA ARG A 109 -19.43 -19.20 16.70
C ARG A 109 -20.97 -19.31 16.82
N LYS A 110 -21.64 -18.57 17.71
CA LYS A 110 -23.11 -18.43 17.77
C LYS A 110 -23.47 -16.96 18.03
N ARG A 111 -24.27 -16.41 17.10
CA ARG A 111 -24.68 -15.01 17.03
C ARG A 111 -25.97 -14.78 17.83
N TYR A 112 -25.85 -14.39 19.09
CA TYR A 112 -26.91 -13.64 19.78
C TYR A 112 -26.27 -12.64 20.76
N ALA A 113 -26.70 -11.39 20.69
CA ALA A 113 -26.31 -10.34 21.63
C ALA A 113 -26.92 -10.63 23.00
N ARG A 114 -26.11 -10.97 24.01
CA ARG A 114 -26.53 -10.86 25.41
C ARG A 114 -25.96 -9.59 26.00
N ARG A 115 -26.85 -8.65 26.34
CA ARG A 115 -26.58 -7.55 27.27
C ARG A 115 -26.48 -8.14 28.69
N ASN A 116 -25.54 -7.66 29.49
CA ASN A 116 -25.54 -7.98 30.93
C ASN A 116 -26.58 -7.09 31.65
N ARG A 117 -26.95 -7.45 32.88
CA ARG A 117 -27.96 -6.72 33.68
C ARG A 117 -27.50 -5.35 34.21
N SER A 118 -26.24 -4.97 33.98
CA SER A 118 -25.62 -3.76 34.54
C SER A 118 -25.19 -2.75 33.48
N GLY A 119 -25.60 -2.91 32.22
CA GLY A 119 -25.28 -1.97 31.13
C GLY A 119 -23.80 -1.95 30.70
N GLY A 120 -22.97 -2.86 31.23
CA GLY A 120 -21.56 -3.01 30.87
C GLY A 120 -21.36 -3.94 29.67
N LEU A 121 -20.52 -3.52 28.71
CA LEU A 121 -20.22 -4.31 27.52
C LEU A 121 -19.38 -5.55 27.90
N LEU A 122 -19.99 -6.74 27.86
CA LEU A 122 -19.36 -7.95 28.43
C LEU A 122 -18.34 -8.65 27.50
N ARG A 123 -18.06 -8.16 26.28
CA ARG A 123 -17.00 -8.64 25.35
C ARG A 123 -17.01 -7.87 24.03
N ALA A 124 -15.83 -7.49 23.53
CA ALA A 124 -15.68 -6.69 22.30
C ALA A 124 -15.24 -7.56 21.11
N PHE A 125 -16.00 -7.52 20.01
CA PHE A 125 -15.73 -8.23 18.74
C PHE A 125 -15.48 -7.18 17.66
N GLY A 126 -14.25 -7.05 17.17
CA GLY A 126 -13.86 -5.89 16.35
C GLY A 126 -12.73 -6.17 15.38
N PHE A 127 -12.14 -5.08 14.89
CA PHE A 127 -11.01 -5.07 13.97
C PHE A 127 -9.77 -4.54 14.69
N ASP A 128 -8.72 -5.35 14.73
CA ASP A 128 -7.42 -4.98 15.25
C ASP A 128 -6.60 -4.32 14.15
N LEU A 129 -6.19 -3.07 14.37
CA LEU A 129 -5.38 -2.30 13.43
C LEU A 129 -3.89 -2.29 13.83
N ALA A 130 -3.51 -2.97 14.91
CA ALA A 130 -2.11 -3.13 15.32
C ALA A 130 -1.23 -3.74 14.21
N PRO A 131 -1.70 -4.67 13.35
CA PRO A 131 -0.89 -5.18 12.24
C PRO A 131 -0.39 -4.10 11.28
N LEU A 132 -1.10 -2.97 11.14
CA LEU A 132 -0.62 -1.83 10.34
C LEU A 132 0.66 -1.22 10.90
N ALA A 133 0.74 -1.08 12.23
CA ALA A 133 1.94 -0.55 12.89
C ALA A 133 3.12 -1.52 12.72
N THR A 134 2.87 -2.83 12.88
CA THR A 134 3.89 -3.86 12.65
C THR A 134 4.36 -3.89 11.19
N ALA A 135 3.46 -3.66 10.24
CA ALA A 135 3.77 -3.65 8.80
C ALA A 135 4.30 -2.30 8.30
N ALA A 136 4.39 -1.26 9.13
CA ALA A 136 4.71 0.11 8.70
C ALA A 136 6.00 0.20 7.88
N THR A 137 7.10 -0.40 8.37
CA THR A 137 8.38 -0.42 7.64
C THR A 137 8.31 -1.17 6.31
N ALA A 138 7.53 -2.26 6.25
CA ALA A 138 7.34 -3.01 5.00
C ALA A 138 6.51 -2.20 3.99
N ILE A 139 5.51 -1.47 4.46
CA ILE A 139 4.67 -0.55 3.66
C ILE A 139 5.51 0.60 3.12
N GLU A 140 6.35 1.22 3.96
CA GLU A 140 7.29 2.28 3.55
C GLU A 140 8.20 1.81 2.43
N ALA A 141 8.90 0.68 2.63
CA ALA A 141 9.78 0.12 1.62
C ALA A 141 9.02 -0.26 0.32
N ALA A 142 7.79 -0.74 0.43
CA ALA A 142 6.95 -1.04 -0.74
C ALA A 142 6.51 0.24 -1.49
N ALA A 143 6.19 1.30 -0.75
CA ALA A 143 5.82 2.60 -1.33
C ALA A 143 7.01 3.25 -2.04
N GLU A 144 8.21 3.19 -1.47
CA GLU A 144 9.46 3.65 -2.11
C GLU A 144 9.74 2.90 -3.42
N ARG A 145 9.61 1.56 -3.41
CA ARG A 145 9.76 0.76 -4.64
C ARG A 145 8.71 1.11 -5.69
N ALA A 146 7.45 1.29 -5.27
CA ALA A 146 6.37 1.66 -6.18
C ALA A 146 6.59 3.05 -6.79
N GLU A 147 7.10 4.01 -6.00
CA GLU A 147 7.42 5.35 -6.48
C GLU A 147 8.61 5.35 -7.44
N ALA A 148 9.68 4.62 -7.11
CA ALA A 148 10.83 4.46 -8.01
C ALA A 148 10.42 3.84 -9.36
N ALA A 149 9.56 2.81 -9.34
CA ALA A 149 9.03 2.19 -10.55
C ALA A 149 8.16 3.16 -11.37
N ARG A 150 7.32 3.99 -10.71
CA ARG A 150 6.53 5.03 -11.39
C ARG A 150 7.42 6.09 -12.03
N ALA A 151 8.43 6.56 -11.31
CA ALA A 151 9.38 7.55 -11.80
C ALA A 151 10.16 7.02 -13.03
N GLU A 152 10.61 5.77 -12.98
CA GLU A 152 11.25 5.11 -14.11
C GLU A 152 10.34 5.04 -15.34
N ILE A 153 9.08 4.62 -15.16
CA ILE A 153 8.09 4.60 -16.25
C ILE A 153 7.88 6.01 -16.83
N ALA A 154 7.85 7.04 -15.98
CA ALA A 154 7.68 8.42 -16.44
C ALA A 154 8.86 8.88 -17.31
N VAL A 155 10.10 8.65 -16.87
CA VAL A 155 11.32 8.97 -17.64
C VAL A 155 11.33 8.22 -18.97
N LEU A 156 11.02 6.92 -18.97
CA LEU A 156 10.99 6.13 -20.21
C LEU A 156 9.92 6.64 -21.18
N ARG A 157 8.75 7.07 -20.68
CA ARG A 157 7.70 7.67 -21.52
C ARG A 157 8.11 9.03 -22.07
N GLU A 158 8.79 9.85 -21.28
CA GLU A 158 9.31 11.13 -21.74
C GLU A 158 10.33 10.94 -22.86
N ASN A 159 11.32 10.07 -22.68
CA ASN A 159 12.30 9.73 -23.71
C ASN A 159 11.64 9.20 -24.98
N LEU A 160 10.66 8.30 -24.85
CA LEU A 160 9.91 7.76 -25.98
C LEU A 160 9.09 8.85 -26.70
N ALA A 161 8.56 9.83 -25.97
CA ALA A 161 7.85 10.96 -26.57
C ALA A 161 8.79 11.90 -27.33
N LEU A 162 10.00 12.15 -26.82
CA LEU A 162 11.03 12.94 -27.48
C LEU A 162 11.49 12.26 -28.78
N LEU A 163 11.89 10.99 -28.72
CA LEU A 163 12.29 10.20 -29.90
C LEU A 163 11.19 10.17 -30.96
N ARG A 164 9.92 10.03 -30.55
CA ARG A 164 8.79 10.10 -31.49
C ARG A 164 8.67 11.47 -32.15
N SER A 165 8.93 12.56 -31.42
CA SER A 165 8.89 13.92 -31.96
C SER A 165 10.00 14.14 -32.99
N ASP A 166 11.20 13.63 -32.71
CA ASP A 166 12.34 13.73 -33.62
C ASP A 166 12.06 12.98 -34.94
N LEU A 167 11.51 11.76 -34.88
CA LEU A 167 11.10 10.99 -36.06
C LEU A 167 10.08 11.73 -36.94
N LEU A 168 9.09 12.37 -36.31
CA LEU A 168 8.08 13.15 -37.04
C LEU A 168 8.66 14.42 -37.68
N THR A 169 9.69 15.00 -37.07
CA THR A 169 10.34 16.24 -37.54
C THR A 169 11.35 15.95 -38.65
N ALA A 170 12.03 14.80 -38.59
CA ALA A 170 13.00 14.36 -39.58
C ALA A 170 12.41 14.00 -40.96
N ALA A 171 11.08 14.13 -41.16
CA ALA A 171 10.36 13.67 -42.35
C ALA A 171 10.70 12.21 -42.72
N ALA A 172 10.99 11.39 -41.70
CA ALA A 172 11.47 10.02 -41.88
C ALA A 172 10.34 9.12 -42.40
N GLU A 173 10.69 8.17 -43.26
CA GLU A 173 9.79 7.15 -43.83
C GLU A 173 9.20 6.20 -42.74
N ASP A 174 9.70 6.28 -41.50
CA ASP A 174 9.31 5.44 -40.35
C ASP A 174 8.02 5.91 -39.64
N HIS A 175 6.98 6.22 -40.40
CA HIS A 175 5.66 6.56 -39.87
C HIS A 175 5.08 5.44 -38.97
N ASP A 176 5.37 4.19 -39.33
CA ASP A 176 4.94 3.01 -38.57
C ASP A 176 5.59 2.93 -37.18
N LEU A 177 6.85 3.36 -37.06
CA LEU A 177 7.60 3.37 -35.80
C LEU A 177 7.10 4.49 -34.88
N ALA A 178 6.80 5.66 -35.45
CA ALA A 178 6.19 6.77 -34.73
C ALA A 178 4.78 6.42 -34.21
N GLU A 179 3.97 5.70 -34.99
CA GLU A 179 2.66 5.22 -34.54
C GLU A 179 2.75 4.07 -33.53
N ALA A 180 3.77 3.21 -33.61
CA ALA A 180 4.06 2.22 -32.57
C ALA A 180 4.37 2.90 -31.22
N ALA A 181 5.23 3.93 -31.23
CA ALA A 181 5.53 4.74 -30.05
C ALA A 181 4.28 5.41 -29.47
N ARG A 182 3.43 6.00 -30.32
CA ARG A 182 2.15 6.60 -29.90
C ARG A 182 1.19 5.60 -29.26
N ARG A 183 1.05 4.40 -29.83
CA ARG A 183 0.20 3.33 -29.27
C ARG A 183 0.69 2.90 -27.90
N MET A 184 2.01 2.81 -27.71
CA MET A 184 2.59 2.36 -26.45
C MET A 184 2.52 3.42 -25.35
N LEU A 185 2.71 4.70 -25.69
CA LEU A 185 2.52 5.83 -24.76
C LEU A 185 1.07 5.92 -24.21
N ARG A 186 0.07 5.46 -24.98
CA ARG A 186 -1.34 5.45 -24.55
C ARG A 186 -1.74 4.23 -23.73
N ARG A 187 -0.94 3.16 -23.74
CA ARG A 187 -1.24 1.91 -23.03
C ARG A 187 -0.61 1.93 -21.63
N HIS A 188 -1.16 1.10 -20.73
CA HIS A 188 -0.48 0.73 -19.49
C HIS A 188 0.68 -0.24 -19.82
N ALA A 189 1.71 0.30 -20.48
CA ALA A 189 2.90 -0.45 -20.89
C ALA A 189 3.81 -0.73 -19.69
N SER A 190 4.42 -1.91 -19.65
CA SER A 190 5.39 -2.25 -18.62
C SER A 190 6.71 -1.49 -18.84
N PRO A 191 7.55 -1.31 -17.79
CA PRO A 191 8.89 -0.75 -17.97
C PRO A 191 9.73 -1.51 -19.00
N GLN A 192 9.56 -2.84 -19.10
CA GLN A 192 10.26 -3.67 -20.08
C GLN A 192 9.82 -3.35 -21.51
N ASP A 193 8.51 -3.19 -21.74
CA ASP A 193 7.99 -2.82 -23.06
C ASP A 193 8.52 -1.45 -23.50
N LEU A 194 8.53 -0.47 -22.58
CA LEU A 194 9.03 0.88 -22.82
C LEU A 194 10.52 0.90 -23.18
N ARG A 195 11.36 0.13 -22.46
CA ARG A 195 12.78 -0.01 -22.79
C ARG A 195 12.99 -0.68 -24.15
N ALA A 196 12.29 -1.79 -24.41
CA ALA A 196 12.45 -2.56 -25.64
C ALA A 196 12.05 -1.80 -26.91
N LEU A 197 11.20 -0.77 -26.82
CA LEU A 197 10.91 0.12 -27.95
C LEU A 197 11.89 1.28 -28.04
N ALA A 198 12.36 1.82 -26.90
CA ALA A 198 13.39 2.84 -26.90
C ALA A 198 14.70 2.36 -27.55
N GLU A 199 15.05 1.09 -27.41
CA GLU A 199 16.22 0.48 -28.09
C GLU A 199 16.03 0.28 -29.60
N LYS A 200 14.80 0.36 -30.12
CA LYS A 200 14.46 0.17 -31.53
C LYS A 200 14.29 1.48 -32.30
N LEU A 201 14.36 2.60 -31.59
CA LEU A 201 14.29 3.98 -32.09
C LEU A 201 15.71 4.53 -32.19
#